data_AF-A0A3M6JV98-F1
#
_entry.id   AF-A0A3M6JV98-F1
#
_cell.length_a   1.000
_cell.length_b   1.000
_cell.length_c   1.000
_cell.angle_alpha   90.00
_cell.angle_beta   90.00
_cell.angle_gamma   90.00
#
_symmetry.space_group_name_H-M   'P 1'
#
loop_
_entity.id
_entity.type
_entity.pdbx_description
1 polymer ?
#
loop_
_entity_poly.entity_id
_entity_poly.type
_entity_poly.pdbx_seq_one_letter_code
_entity_poly.pdbx_strand_id
1 'polypeptide(L)'
;MQSWLFDIRSRSFVLLTILFLILTWLVYSGVTESFDQSVTLFFSENVGNPTLDIVMQYITESGDVFNMLIFGIVMLIIPKTRRIGITLMILIVISTLLTGYIKCGIDRDRPDFDYEGVEFPVEISRDTFALFCEGGFDASYPSGHAARAMIF
;
A
#
# COMPACT_ATOMS: atom_id res chain seq x y z
N MET A 1 -13.69 32.32 23.60
CA MET A 1 -14.09 30.91 23.39
C MET A 1 -13.08 30.30 22.43
N GLN A 2 -12.12 29.54 22.96
CA GLN A 2 -11.16 28.78 22.16
C GLN A 2 -11.94 27.75 21.34
N SER A 3 -11.80 27.81 20.02
CA SER A 3 -12.43 26.88 19.09
C SER A 3 -11.94 25.47 19.40
N TRP A 4 -12.84 24.69 19.99
CA TRP A 4 -12.64 23.33 20.49
C TRP A 4 -12.75 22.28 19.37
N LEU A 5 -12.23 22.62 18.20
CA LEU A 5 -11.98 21.70 17.11
C LEU A 5 -10.49 21.85 16.90
N PHE A 6 -9.74 20.84 17.34
CA PHE A 6 -8.32 20.63 17.15
C PHE A 6 -7.67 21.69 16.27
N ASP A 7 -6.66 22.37 16.79
CA ASP A 7 -5.74 23.14 15.95
C ASP A 7 -5.01 22.14 15.05
N ILE A 8 -5.70 21.69 13.98
CA ILE A 8 -5.23 20.67 13.07
C ILE A 8 -4.10 21.34 12.31
N ARG A 9 -2.89 21.11 12.81
CA ARG A 9 -1.64 21.70 12.35
C ARG A 9 -1.34 21.43 10.86
N SER A 10 -2.13 20.57 10.19
CA SER A 10 -1.93 20.16 8.81
C SER A 10 -3.26 20.06 8.05
N ARG A 11 -3.62 21.12 7.31
CA ARG A 11 -4.76 21.11 6.36
C ARG A 11 -4.63 19.95 5.36
N SER A 12 -3.41 19.64 4.93
CA SER A 12 -3.12 18.56 4.00
C SER A 12 -3.53 17.20 4.53
N PHE A 13 -3.31 16.92 5.83
CA PHE A 13 -3.74 15.66 6.44
C PHE A 13 -5.26 15.48 6.31
N VAL A 14 -6.04 16.51 6.67
CA VAL A 14 -7.50 16.47 6.59
C VAL A 14 -7.98 16.24 5.15
N LEU A 15 -7.40 16.98 4.20
CA LEU A 15 -7.77 16.85 2.79
C LEU A 15 -7.46 15.45 2.24
N LEU A 16 -6.30 14.89 2.58
CA LEU A 16 -5.91 13.54 2.16
C LEU A 16 -6.80 12.47 2.80
N THR A 17 -7.15 12.62 4.08
CA THR A 17 -8.09 11.70 4.75
C THR A 17 -9.47 11.77 4.11
N ILE A 18 -10.00 12.97 3.85
CA ILE A 18 -11.30 13.13 3.16
C ILE A 18 -11.25 12.51 1.76
N LEU A 19 -10.19 12.78 1.00
CA LEU A 19 -10.01 12.19 -0.33
C LEU A 19 -9.96 10.66 -0.26
N PHE A 20 -9.20 10.10 0.68
CA PHE A 20 -9.13 8.65 0.88
C PHE A 20 -10.50 8.05 1.21
N LEU A 21 -11.29 8.69 2.07
CA LEU A 21 -12.64 8.23 2.41
C LEU A 21 -13.59 8.30 1.20
N ILE A 22 -13.50 9.34 0.37
CA ILE A 22 -14.27 9.46 -0.87
C ILE A 22 -13.90 8.33 -1.84
N LEU A 23 -12.60 8.10 -2.07
CA LEU A 23 -12.12 7.02 -2.93
C LEU A 23 -12.53 5.64 -2.40
N THR A 24 -12.43 5.43 -1.09
CA THR A 24 -12.88 4.21 -0.42
C THR A 24 -14.35 3.97 -0.67
N TRP A 25 -15.19 5.01 -0.53
CA TRP A 25 -16.62 4.90 -0.79
C TRP A 25 -16.93 4.59 -2.25
N LEU A 26 -16.22 5.22 -3.20
CA LEU A 26 -16.37 4.93 -4.63
C LEU A 26 -16.04 3.48 -4.96
N VAL A 27 -14.92 2.96 -4.44
CA VAL A 27 -14.51 1.56 -4.62
C VAL A 27 -15.53 0.61 -3.98
N TYR A 28 -15.94 0.88 -2.74
CA TYR A 28 -16.94 0.08 -2.03
C TYR A 28 -18.29 0.04 -2.77
N SER A 29 -18.67 1.12 -3.45
CA SER A 29 -19.90 1.19 -4.24
C SER A 29 -19.84 0.48 -5.60
N GLY A 30 -18.66 0.01 -6.02
CA GLY A 30 -18.46 -0.65 -7.32
C GLY A 30 -18.47 0.28 -8.54
N VAL A 31 -18.61 1.59 -8.34
CA VAL A 31 -18.70 2.58 -9.45
C VAL A 31 -17.43 2.61 -10.30
N THR A 32 -16.27 2.27 -9.73
CA THR A 32 -14.98 2.26 -10.45
C THR A 32 -14.68 0.94 -11.15
N GLU A 33 -15.49 -0.11 -10.99
CA GLU A 33 -15.12 -1.47 -11.40
C GLU A 33 -14.79 -1.60 -12.89
N SER A 34 -15.61 -1.03 -13.77
CA SER A 34 -15.35 -1.08 -15.22
C SER A 34 -14.08 -0.32 -15.61
N PHE A 35 -13.80 0.78 -14.92
CA PHE A 35 -12.59 1.56 -15.14
C PHE A 35 -11.36 0.78 -14.66
N ASP A 36 -11.42 0.26 -13.43
CA ASP A 36 -10.35 -0.53 -12.82
C ASP A 36 -10.01 -1.76 -13.68
N GLN A 37 -11.02 -2.50 -14.15
CA GLN A 37 -10.84 -3.63 -15.07
C GLN A 37 -10.18 -3.21 -16.39
N SER A 38 -10.60 -2.10 -16.99
CA SER A 38 -10.00 -1.63 -18.26
C SER A 38 -8.53 -1.24 -18.11
N VAL A 39 -8.17 -0.64 -16.97
CA VAL A 39 -6.79 -0.27 -16.67
C VAL A 39 -5.96 -1.51 -16.41
N THR A 40 -6.45 -2.47 -15.62
CA THR A 40 -5.72 -3.71 -15.35
C THR A 40 -5.52 -4.52 -16.64
N LEU A 41 -6.55 -4.64 -17.48
CA LEU A 41 -6.45 -5.32 -18.77
C LEU A 41 -5.39 -4.67 -19.67
N PHE A 42 -5.38 -3.33 -19.76
CA PHE A 42 -4.36 -2.62 -20.52
C PHE A 42 -2.94 -2.97 -20.07
N PHE A 43 -2.68 -3.00 -18.76
CA PHE A 43 -1.36 -3.40 -18.27
C PHE A 43 -1.07 -4.88 -18.52
N SER A 44 -2.05 -5.76 -18.32
CA SER A 44 -1.93 -7.21 -18.57
C SER A 44 -1.58 -7.55 -20.02
N GLU A 45 -2.14 -6.82 -20.98
CA GLU A 45 -1.88 -7.00 -22.42
C GLU A 45 -0.53 -6.40 -22.87
N ASN A 46 0.08 -5.54 -22.05
CA ASN A 46 1.33 -4.84 -22.36
C ASN A 46 2.53 -5.33 -21.52
N VAL A 47 2.42 -6.53 -20.94
CA VAL A 47 3.51 -7.26 -20.26
C VAL A 47 4.38 -8.01 -21.29
N GLY A 48 5.53 -8.53 -20.86
CA GLY A 48 6.33 -9.48 -21.65
C GLY A 48 7.68 -8.93 -22.08
N ASN A 49 8.03 -7.72 -21.64
CA ASN A 49 9.39 -7.21 -21.74
C ASN A 49 10.17 -7.62 -20.50
N PRO A 50 11.13 -8.56 -20.57
CA PRO A 50 11.81 -9.10 -19.39
C PRO A 50 12.48 -8.04 -18.53
N THR A 51 13.08 -7.03 -19.17
CA THR A 51 13.76 -5.95 -18.45
C THR A 51 12.77 -5.10 -17.68
N LEU A 52 11.64 -4.74 -18.31
CA LEU A 52 10.61 -3.93 -17.67
C LEU A 52 9.91 -4.70 -16.55
N ASP A 53 9.56 -5.96 -16.78
CA ASP A 53 8.88 -6.83 -15.81
C ASP A 53 9.75 -6.98 -14.54
N ILE A 54 11.04 -7.29 -14.70
CA ILE A 54 12.00 -7.42 -13.59
C ILE A 54 12.18 -6.07 -12.87
N VAL A 55 12.25 -4.95 -13.59
CA VAL A 55 12.35 -3.62 -12.98
C VAL A 55 11.10 -3.31 -12.15
N MET A 56 9.91 -3.60 -12.67
CA MET A 56 8.65 -3.43 -11.94
C MET A 56 8.57 -4.32 -10.70
N GLN A 57 9.13 -5.53 -10.76
CA GLN A 57 9.25 -6.37 -9.59
C GLN A 57 10.14 -5.72 -8.51
N TYR A 58 11.34 -5.25 -8.87
CA TYR A 58 12.21 -4.57 -7.90
C TYR A 58 11.54 -3.32 -7.29
N ILE A 59 10.79 -2.56 -8.10
CA ILE A 59 10.02 -1.41 -7.61
C ILE A 59 8.96 -1.87 -6.61
N THR A 60 8.22 -2.94 -6.91
CA THR A 60 7.18 -3.49 -6.02
C THR A 60 7.78 -3.95 -4.70
N GLU A 61 8.83 -4.76 -4.76
CA GLU A 61 9.50 -5.29 -3.58
C GLU A 61 10.15 -4.19 -2.73
N SER A 62 10.48 -3.03 -3.29
CA SER A 62 10.96 -1.89 -2.48
C SER A 62 9.93 -1.40 -1.45
N GLY A 63 8.63 -1.63 -1.68
CA GLY A 63 7.54 -1.34 -0.75
C GLY A 63 7.20 -2.48 0.22
N ASP A 64 7.91 -3.60 0.16
CA ASP A 64 7.67 -4.75 1.02
C ASP A 64 7.98 -4.41 2.49
N VAL A 65 7.25 -5.04 3.40
CA VAL A 65 7.40 -4.83 4.84
C VAL A 65 8.82 -5.16 5.29
N PHE A 66 9.42 -6.25 4.84
CA PHE A 66 10.76 -6.64 5.29
C PHE A 66 11.83 -5.69 4.78
N ASN A 67 11.76 -5.29 3.51
CA ASN A 67 12.71 -4.33 2.93
C ASN A 67 12.64 -2.98 3.66
N MET A 68 11.43 -2.50 3.95
CA MET A 68 11.22 -1.26 4.69
C MET A 68 11.65 -1.35 6.16
N LEU A 69 11.45 -2.49 6.82
CA LEU A 69 11.95 -2.72 8.18
C LEU A 69 13.48 -2.72 8.23
N ILE A 70 14.14 -3.38 7.27
CA ILE A 70 15.61 -3.37 7.18
C ILE A 70 16.10 -1.94 7.00
N PHE A 71 15.49 -1.17 6.11
CA PHE A 71 15.85 0.23 5.92
C PHE A 71 15.64 1.07 7.19
N GLY A 72 14.52 0.88 7.89
CA GLY A 72 14.24 1.52 9.18
C GLY A 72 15.31 1.19 10.23
N ILE A 73 15.74 -0.06 10.31
CA ILE A 73 16.82 -0.52 11.22
C ILE A 73 18.16 0.12 10.86
N VAL A 74 18.52 0.18 9.58
CA VAL A 74 19.75 0.85 9.12
C VAL A 74 19.76 2.31 9.57
N MET A 75 18.61 2.99 9.47
CA MET A 75 18.45 4.38 9.94
C MET A 75 18.53 4.53 11.47
N LEU A 76 18.24 3.48 12.25
CA LEU A 76 18.43 3.48 13.70
C LEU A 76 19.91 3.31 14.10
N ILE A 77 20.68 2.57 13.31
CA ILE A 77 22.11 2.36 13.58
C ILE A 77 22.87 3.68 13.43
N ILE A 78 22.57 4.44 12.36
CA ILE A 78 23.22 5.72 12.06
C ILE A 78 22.73 6.80 13.06
N PRO A 79 23.61 7.33 13.95
CA PRO A 79 23.18 8.17 15.06
C PRO A 79 22.47 9.47 14.63
N LYS A 80 22.78 9.98 13.44
CA LYS A 80 22.18 11.21 12.88
C LYS A 80 20.74 11.01 12.40
N THR A 81 20.34 9.78 12.04
CA THR A 81 19.02 9.49 11.45
C THR A 81 18.10 8.73 12.39
N ARG A 82 18.52 8.42 13.62
CA ARG A 82 17.74 7.68 14.63
C ARG A 82 16.31 8.15 14.81
N ARG A 83 16.07 9.46 14.90
CA ARG A 83 14.71 10.00 15.07
C ARG A 83 13.80 9.66 13.89
N ILE A 84 14.37 9.70 12.67
CA ILE A 84 13.67 9.32 11.45
C ILE A 84 13.43 7.81 11.46
N GLY A 85 14.44 7.01 11.78
CA GLY A 85 14.30 5.55 11.91
C GLY A 85 13.19 5.14 12.88
N ILE A 86 13.13 5.73 14.08
CA ILE A 86 12.06 5.45 15.07
C ILE A 86 10.69 5.78 14.48
N THR A 87 10.56 6.95 13.84
CA THR A 87 9.30 7.40 13.24
C THR A 87 8.87 6.45 12.13
N LEU A 88 9.78 6.07 11.24
CA LEU A 88 9.51 5.12 10.16
C LEU A 88 9.05 3.76 10.69
N MET A 89 9.75 3.20 11.69
CA MET A 89 9.38 1.90 12.28
C MET A 89 7.96 1.93 12.86
N ILE A 90 7.60 3.01 13.55
CA ILE A 90 6.24 3.17 14.09
C ILE A 90 5.22 3.27 12.95
N LEU A 91 5.50 4.07 11.92
CA LEU A 91 4.59 4.27 10.79
C LEU A 91 4.41 3.00 9.94
N ILE A 92 5.46 2.20 9.74
CA ILE A 92 5.37 0.91 9.04
C ILE A 92 4.39 -0.01 9.75
N VAL A 93 4.50 -0.13 11.08
CA VAL A 93 3.59 -0.98 11.88
C VAL A 93 2.15 -0.45 11.79
N ILE A 94 1.94 0.86 12.01
CA ILE A 94 0.60 1.46 11.96
C ILE A 94 -0.01 1.28 10.57
N SER A 95 0.74 1.53 9.49
CA SER A 95 0.25 1.41 8.12
C SER A 95 -0.08 -0.03 7.75
N THR A 96 0.71 -1.00 8.20
CA THR A 96 0.46 -2.42 7.90
C THR A 96 -0.82 -2.87 8.59
N LEU A 97 -0.99 -2.53 9.88
CA LEU A 97 -2.22 -2.85 10.61
C LEU A 97 -3.44 -2.13 10.03
N LEU A 98 -3.33 -0.83 9.75
CA LEU A 98 -4.43 -0.03 9.25
C LEU A 98 -4.90 -0.49 7.87
N THR A 99 -3.97 -0.79 6.94
CA THR A 99 -4.35 -1.36 5.64
C THR A 99 -4.99 -2.74 5.80
N GLY A 100 -4.47 -3.60 6.68
CA GLY A 100 -5.07 -4.91 6.98
C GLY A 100 -6.51 -4.83 7.48
N TYR A 101 -6.82 -3.90 8.40
CA TYR A 101 -8.18 -3.71 8.90
C TYR A 101 -9.12 -3.09 7.86
N ILE A 102 -8.64 -2.13 7.05
CA ILE A 102 -9.46 -1.52 6.00
C ILE A 102 -9.78 -2.56 4.92
N LYS A 103 -8.79 -3.36 4.52
CA LYS A 103 -8.97 -4.48 3.59
C LYS A 103 -10.04 -5.44 4.06
N CYS A 104 -10.02 -5.80 5.33
CA CYS A 104 -11.04 -6.63 5.96
C CYS A 104 -12.46 -6.05 5.86
N GLY A 105 -12.60 -4.73 5.98
CA GLY A 105 -13.91 -4.07 5.96
C GLY A 105 -14.47 -3.86 4.55
N ILE A 106 -13.61 -3.70 3.55
CA ILE A 106 -14.01 -3.45 2.16
C ILE A 106 -14.12 -4.76 1.38
N ASP A 107 -13.26 -5.73 1.69
CA ASP A 107 -13.23 -7.08 1.14
C ASP A 107 -13.31 -7.10 -0.41
N ARG A 108 -12.48 -6.26 -1.04
CA ARG A 108 -12.42 -6.17 -2.50
C ARG A 108 -11.58 -7.31 -3.06
N ASP A 109 -12.15 -8.07 -3.99
CA ASP A 109 -11.44 -9.10 -4.74
C ASP A 109 -10.24 -8.53 -5.52
N ARG A 110 -9.24 -9.38 -5.78
CA ARG A 110 -8.13 -9.04 -6.68
C ARG A 110 -8.56 -9.15 -8.13
N PRO A 111 -7.91 -8.43 -9.05
CA PRO A 111 -8.19 -8.60 -10.47
C PRO A 111 -7.88 -10.03 -10.94
N ASP A 112 -8.80 -10.66 -11.67
CA ASP A 112 -8.70 -12.04 -12.16
C ASP A 112 -7.98 -12.16 -13.52
N PHE A 113 -6.96 -11.34 -13.77
CA PHE A 113 -6.20 -11.40 -15.03
C PHE A 113 -4.94 -12.24 -14.83
N ASP A 114 -4.72 -13.20 -15.73
CA ASP A 114 -3.50 -14.01 -15.74
C ASP A 114 -2.31 -13.16 -16.18
N TYR A 115 -1.24 -13.17 -15.37
CA TYR A 115 0.00 -12.52 -15.71
C TYR A 115 0.78 -13.40 -16.72
N GLU A 116 0.70 -13.06 -18.01
CA GLU A 116 1.40 -13.76 -19.11
C GLU A 116 2.82 -13.21 -19.36
N GLY A 117 3.44 -12.61 -18.35
CA GLY A 117 4.77 -12.00 -18.44
C GLY A 117 5.94 -12.95 -18.21
N VAL A 118 7.12 -12.38 -18.01
CA VAL A 118 8.31 -13.17 -17.63
C VAL A 118 8.16 -13.73 -16.22
N GLU A 119 8.52 -15.01 -16.06
CA GLU A 119 8.56 -15.67 -14.75
C GLU A 119 9.55 -14.93 -13.85
N PHE A 120 9.06 -14.49 -12.70
CA PHE A 120 9.87 -13.71 -11.78
C PHE A 120 10.96 -14.58 -11.11
N PRO A 121 12.19 -14.07 -10.98
CA PRO A 121 13.28 -14.81 -10.32
C PRO A 121 13.03 -15.09 -8.83
N VAL A 122 12.10 -14.37 -8.21
CA VAL A 122 11.68 -14.55 -6.81
C VAL A 122 10.16 -14.41 -6.74
N GLU A 123 9.53 -15.09 -5.79
CA GLU A 123 8.11 -14.91 -5.51
C GLU A 123 7.83 -13.49 -5.02
N ILE A 124 6.72 -12.90 -5.48
CA ILE A 124 6.28 -11.58 -5.03
C ILE A 124 5.87 -11.66 -3.56
N SER A 125 6.33 -10.70 -2.76
CA SER A 125 6.02 -10.63 -1.35
C SER A 125 4.53 -10.33 -1.07
N ARG A 126 4.09 -10.65 0.14
CA ARG A 126 2.69 -10.46 0.53
C ARG A 126 2.36 -8.98 0.67
N ASP A 127 1.20 -8.57 0.14
CA ASP A 127 0.84 -7.15 0.12
C ASP A 127 0.61 -6.54 1.50
N THR A 128 0.01 -7.26 2.43
CA THR A 128 -0.08 -6.82 3.82
C THR A 128 -0.22 -7.97 4.80
N PHE A 129 -0.17 -7.64 6.09
CA PHE A 129 -0.45 -8.57 7.18
C PHE A 129 -1.67 -8.06 7.95
N ALA A 130 -2.71 -8.89 8.06
CA ALA A 130 -3.88 -8.59 8.86
C ALA A 130 -3.82 -9.39 10.17
N LEU A 131 -3.81 -8.69 11.30
CA LEU A 131 -3.91 -9.31 12.62
C LEU A 131 -5.40 -9.36 13.00
N PHE A 132 -5.90 -10.54 13.38
CA PHE A 132 -7.31 -10.76 13.77
C PHE A 132 -8.37 -10.55 12.68
N CYS A 133 -7.99 -10.57 11.41
CA CYS A 133 -8.93 -10.70 10.29
C CYS A 133 -8.45 -11.76 9.30
N GLU A 134 -9.17 -12.87 9.24
CA GLU A 134 -8.95 -13.93 8.26
C GLU A 134 -9.39 -13.44 6.87
N GLY A 135 -8.53 -13.60 5.85
CA GLY A 135 -8.81 -13.16 4.47
C GLY A 135 -8.42 -11.70 4.15
N GLY A 136 -8.31 -10.81 5.15
CA GLY A 136 -7.93 -9.41 4.92
C GLY A 136 -6.54 -9.20 4.30
N PHE A 137 -5.66 -10.20 4.33
CA PHE A 137 -4.36 -10.15 3.65
C PHE A 137 -4.47 -10.40 2.14
N ASP A 138 -5.55 -11.04 1.68
CA ASP A 138 -5.77 -11.38 0.26
C ASP A 138 -6.63 -10.35 -0.49
N ALA A 139 -7.41 -9.53 0.21
CA ALA A 139 -8.14 -8.43 -0.41
C ALA A 139 -7.20 -7.43 -1.13
N SER A 140 -7.72 -6.76 -2.16
CA SER A 140 -6.93 -5.88 -3.05
C SER A 140 -6.84 -4.43 -2.55
N TYR A 141 -7.87 -3.92 -1.88
CA TYR A 141 -7.97 -2.50 -1.54
C TYR A 141 -7.95 -2.23 -0.03
N PRO A 142 -7.13 -1.28 0.46
CA PRO A 142 -6.11 -0.51 -0.25
C PRO A 142 -4.79 -1.28 -0.37
N SER A 143 -3.95 -0.97 -1.37
CA SER A 143 -2.63 -1.60 -1.52
C SER A 143 -1.72 -1.33 -0.31
N GLY A 144 -1.21 -2.40 0.30
CA GLY A 144 -0.28 -2.33 1.41
C GLY A 144 1.11 -1.88 0.99
N HIS A 145 1.64 -2.38 -0.14
CA HIS A 145 2.91 -1.91 -0.71
C HIS A 145 2.89 -0.41 -0.98
N ALA A 146 1.83 0.08 -1.64
CA ALA A 146 1.70 1.50 -1.93
C ALA A 146 1.59 2.35 -0.66
N ALA A 147 0.80 1.91 0.33
CA ALA A 147 0.66 2.63 1.59
C ALA A 147 1.99 2.77 2.33
N ARG A 148 2.81 1.71 2.35
CA ARG A 148 4.14 1.74 3.00
C ARG A 148 5.15 2.56 2.22
N ALA A 149 5.15 2.46 0.89
CA ALA A 149 6.03 3.25 0.04
C ALA A 149 5.80 4.77 0.22
N MET A 150 4.55 5.20 0.40
CA MET A 150 4.20 6.61 0.58
C MET A 150 4.56 7.20 1.96
N ILE A 151 5.01 6.38 2.91
CA ILE A 151 5.49 6.86 4.23
C ILE A 151 6.87 7.54 4.12
N PHE A 152 7.63 7.20 3.07
CA PHE A 152 8.97 7.69 2.80
C PHE A 152 8.97 8.98 1.99
#